data_AF-A0AAE0DFA2-F1
#
_entry.id   AF-A0AAE0DFA2-F1
#
_cell.length_a   1.000
_cell.length_b   1.000
_cell.length_c   1.000
_cell.angle_alpha   90.00
_cell.angle_beta   90.00
_cell.angle_gamma   90.00
#
_symmetry.space_group_name_H-M   'P 1'
#
loop_
_entity.id
_entity.type
_entity.pdbx_description
1 polymer ?
#
loop_
_entity_poly.entity_id
_entity_poly.type
_entity_poly.pdbx_seq_one_letter_code
_entity_poly.pdbx_strand_id
1 'polypeptide(L)'
;MVAKHKSITGVRRKRAKPTPPKAPTIQPTAEAPAHLDSPAPDNALKPRELLSTRRRPQTALRNRVHMQPTLKPRVKHISHNTIETKWTVLDEHTQVKVAAIFRSIELPVLARHASEQKKVEAQAILASVTRTLTKRLPKMPFPPKAKEIHFDYEALVKSNRSLQQRLTASTKASAELGNEVEKQKLALASEQQELEELEESV
;
A
#
# COMPACT_ATOMS: atom_id res chain seq x y z
N MET A 1 -4.07 55.67 35.51
CA MET A 1 -3.17 54.77 36.27
C MET A 1 -2.67 53.69 35.33
N VAL A 2 -1.37 53.72 35.01
CA VAL A 2 -0.69 52.83 34.07
C VAL A 2 0.22 51.89 34.88
N ALA A 3 0.13 50.58 34.69
CA ALA A 3 1.06 49.60 35.23
C ALA A 3 1.40 48.59 34.12
N LYS A 4 2.50 48.82 33.42
CA LYS A 4 3.86 48.27 33.65
C LYS A 4 4.06 46.88 33.03
N HIS A 5 4.67 46.93 31.85
CA HIS A 5 5.38 45.87 31.17
C HIS A 5 6.39 45.14 32.08
N LYS A 6 6.47 43.82 31.94
CA LYS A 6 7.68 43.05 32.25
C LYS A 6 8.18 42.37 30.99
N SER A 7 9.35 42.84 30.55
CA SER A 7 10.18 42.30 29.51
C SER A 7 10.95 41.11 30.06
N ILE A 8 10.97 39.98 29.34
CA ILE A 8 11.88 38.85 29.64
C ILE A 8 12.71 38.61 28.38
N THR A 9 13.95 39.07 28.48
CA THR A 9 15.06 38.84 27.56
C THR A 9 15.49 37.37 27.66
N GLY A 10 15.39 36.64 26.55
CA GLY A 10 15.81 35.23 26.45
C GLY A 10 16.93 35.06 25.42
N VAL A 11 18.12 34.72 25.90
CA VAL A 11 19.38 34.62 25.18
C VAL A 11 19.39 33.49 24.13
N ARG A 12 19.97 33.85 22.97
CA ARG A 12 20.31 33.06 21.78
C ARG A 12 21.11 31.77 22.11
N ARG A 13 20.67 30.62 21.57
CA ARG A 13 21.53 29.45 21.33
C ARG A 13 21.35 28.97 19.89
N LYS A 14 22.38 29.17 19.06
CA LYS A 14 22.47 28.62 17.70
C LYS A 14 22.60 27.10 17.81
N ARG A 15 21.70 26.34 17.17
CA ARG A 15 21.81 24.88 17.06
C ARG A 15 22.76 24.52 15.92
N ALA A 16 23.78 23.73 16.24
CA ALA A 16 24.69 23.09 15.28
C ALA A 16 23.95 21.99 14.49
N LYS A 17 24.35 21.79 13.23
CA LYS A 17 23.85 20.72 12.35
C LYS A 17 24.44 19.37 12.79
N PRO A 18 23.66 18.29 12.92
CA PRO A 18 24.20 16.95 13.15
C PRO A 18 24.61 16.31 11.82
N THR A 19 25.85 15.82 11.76
CA THR A 19 26.41 14.99 10.70
C THR A 19 25.92 13.53 10.82
N PRO A 20 25.84 12.77 9.71
CA PRO A 20 25.36 11.39 9.72
C PRO A 20 26.46 10.41 10.22
N PRO A 21 26.09 9.34 10.96
CA PRO A 21 27.05 8.33 11.42
C PRO A 21 27.48 7.37 10.29
N LYS A 22 28.77 7.00 10.32
CA LYS A 22 29.44 6.03 9.44
C LYS A 22 28.89 4.60 9.64
N ALA A 23 28.73 3.87 8.53
CA ALA A 23 28.41 2.44 8.51
C ALA A 23 29.60 1.60 9.00
N PRO A 24 29.38 0.47 9.70
CA PRO A 24 30.45 -0.44 10.09
C PRO A 24 30.87 -1.34 8.91
N THR A 25 32.15 -1.28 8.59
CA THR A 25 32.89 -2.21 7.73
C THR A 25 33.00 -3.57 8.39
N ILE A 26 32.49 -4.62 7.76
CA ILE A 26 32.73 -6.03 8.14
C ILE A 26 33.91 -6.53 7.30
N GLN A 27 35.01 -6.87 7.97
CA GLN A 27 36.12 -7.64 7.42
C GLN A 27 35.84 -9.14 7.63
N PRO A 28 36.16 -10.02 6.68
CA PRO A 28 36.33 -11.44 6.96
C PRO A 28 37.83 -11.80 6.99
N THR A 29 38.30 -12.32 8.13
CA THR A 29 39.63 -12.94 8.30
C THR A 29 39.53 -14.46 8.17
N ALA A 30 40.48 -15.01 7.42
CA ALA A 30 40.91 -16.39 7.17
C ALA A 30 40.95 -17.32 8.42
N GLU A 31 41.05 -18.66 8.41
CA GLU A 31 41.79 -19.66 7.59
C GLU A 31 41.36 -21.08 8.09
N ALA A 32 40.92 -22.05 7.25
CA ALA A 32 41.64 -23.21 6.65
C ALA A 32 41.69 -24.51 7.55
N PRO A 33 42.03 -25.75 7.07
CA PRO A 33 42.40 -26.22 5.71
C PRO A 33 41.89 -27.64 5.23
N ALA A 34 42.08 -27.90 3.92
CA ALA A 34 42.50 -29.16 3.21
C ALA A 34 41.58 -30.42 3.22
N HIS A 35 41.49 -31.31 2.21
CA HIS A 35 42.21 -31.60 0.96
C HIS A 35 41.41 -32.62 0.08
N LEU A 36 41.78 -32.75 -1.21
CA LEU A 36 41.56 -33.84 -2.21
C LEU A 36 40.19 -33.93 -2.93
N ASP A 37 40.09 -34.22 -4.23
CA ASP A 37 40.97 -34.10 -5.41
C ASP A 37 40.13 -34.58 -6.62
N SER A 38 40.54 -34.20 -7.84
CA SER A 38 40.27 -34.89 -9.13
C SER A 38 38.96 -34.65 -9.93
N PRO A 39 38.98 -34.82 -11.28
CA PRO A 39 38.97 -33.68 -12.21
C PRO A 39 37.91 -33.76 -13.34
N ALA A 40 37.82 -32.68 -14.13
CA ALA A 40 37.06 -32.60 -15.38
C ALA A 40 37.60 -33.57 -16.46
N PRO A 41 36.85 -33.76 -17.56
CA PRO A 41 37.40 -33.19 -18.78
C PRO A 41 36.39 -32.47 -19.69
N ASP A 42 36.99 -31.49 -20.38
CA ASP A 42 36.63 -30.88 -21.64
C ASP A 42 35.72 -31.69 -22.57
N ASN A 43 34.70 -31.01 -23.12
CA ASN A 43 34.64 -30.94 -24.57
C ASN A 43 33.89 -29.70 -25.07
N ALA A 44 34.54 -29.07 -26.03
CA ALA A 44 34.24 -27.76 -26.55
C ALA A 44 33.26 -27.81 -27.74
N LEU A 45 32.73 -26.62 -28.05
CA LEU A 45 32.34 -26.15 -29.40
C LEU A 45 31.06 -26.73 -30.04
N LYS A 46 30.05 -25.85 -30.12
CA LYS A 46 28.97 -25.87 -31.13
C LYS A 46 29.56 -25.67 -32.53
N PRO A 47 28.90 -26.13 -33.62
CA PRO A 47 28.03 -25.18 -34.33
C PRO A 47 26.80 -25.86 -34.97
N ARG A 48 25.60 -25.28 -34.78
CA ARG A 48 24.44 -25.62 -35.61
C ARG A 48 23.71 -24.34 -36.00
N GLU A 49 24.27 -23.70 -37.02
CA GLU A 49 23.58 -22.76 -37.90
C GLU A 49 22.46 -23.50 -38.66
N LEU A 50 21.52 -22.70 -39.19
CA LEU A 50 20.38 -23.08 -40.04
C LEU A 50 19.11 -23.53 -39.31
N LEU A 51 18.24 -22.54 -39.01
CA LEU A 51 16.96 -22.40 -39.73
C LEU A 51 16.29 -21.08 -39.31
N SER A 52 16.47 -20.10 -40.20
CA SER A 52 15.61 -18.93 -40.34
C SER A 52 14.14 -19.38 -40.41
N THR A 53 13.42 -19.22 -39.30
CA THR A 53 11.97 -19.10 -39.34
C THR A 53 11.65 -17.64 -39.05
N ARG A 54 11.48 -16.90 -40.13
CA ARG A 54 10.94 -15.55 -40.24
C ARG A 54 9.69 -15.39 -39.37
N ARG A 55 9.87 -14.97 -38.11
CA ARG A 55 8.75 -14.49 -37.27
C ARG A 55 8.32 -13.12 -37.78
N ARG A 56 7.23 -13.11 -38.55
CA ARG A 56 6.45 -11.92 -38.89
C ARG A 56 5.99 -11.26 -37.58
N PRO A 57 6.29 -9.97 -37.31
CA PRO A 57 5.78 -9.30 -36.13
C PRO A 57 4.35 -8.82 -36.41
N GLN A 58 3.37 -9.69 -36.14
CA GLN A 58 1.98 -9.28 -36.04
C GLN A 58 1.49 -9.56 -34.62
N THR A 59 1.38 -8.48 -33.84
CA THR A 59 0.41 -8.22 -32.74
C THR A 59 0.95 -7.10 -31.83
N ALA A 60 1.17 -5.91 -32.38
CA ALA A 60 1.39 -4.69 -31.59
C ALA A 60 0.06 -4.06 -31.10
N LEU A 61 -1.00 -4.86 -31.00
CA LEU A 61 -2.33 -4.45 -30.53
C LEU A 61 -2.89 -5.51 -29.59
N ARG A 62 -2.24 -5.71 -28.44
CA ARG A 62 -2.90 -6.41 -27.32
C ARG A 62 -2.21 -6.05 -26.02
N ASN A 63 -3.04 -5.70 -25.05
CA ASN A 63 -2.74 -5.55 -23.64
C ASN A 63 -2.05 -4.24 -23.22
N ARG A 64 -2.76 -3.12 -23.36
CA ARG A 64 -2.78 -2.17 -22.23
C ARG A 64 -3.51 -2.88 -21.09
N VAL A 65 -2.79 -3.69 -20.32
CA VAL A 65 -3.29 -4.14 -19.03
C VAL A 65 -3.54 -2.87 -18.24
N HIS A 66 -4.81 -2.55 -17.99
CA HIS A 66 -5.16 -1.49 -17.07
C HIS A 66 -4.63 -1.93 -15.71
N MET A 67 -3.39 -1.54 -15.41
CA MET A 67 -2.74 -1.75 -14.13
C MET A 67 -3.64 -1.07 -13.11
N GLN A 68 -4.47 -1.87 -12.45
CA GLN A 68 -5.35 -1.36 -11.41
C GLN A 68 -4.44 -0.70 -10.36
N PRO A 69 -4.76 0.52 -9.91
CA PRO A 69 -3.90 1.24 -8.99
C PRO A 69 -3.74 0.44 -7.70
N THR A 70 -2.56 -0.15 -7.50
CA THR A 70 -2.21 -0.87 -6.28
C THR A 70 -2.00 0.14 -5.16
N LEU A 71 -2.74 -0.02 -4.05
CA LEU A 71 -2.54 0.82 -2.87
C LEU A 71 -1.15 0.56 -2.28
N LYS A 72 -0.38 1.63 -2.07
CA LYS A 72 0.93 1.52 -1.41
C LYS A 72 0.73 1.51 0.11
N PRO A 73 1.36 0.58 0.85
CA PRO A 73 1.32 0.60 2.30
C PRO A 73 1.95 1.91 2.81
N ARG A 74 1.29 2.56 3.77
CA ARG A 74 1.76 3.83 4.35
C ARG A 74 1.93 3.67 5.86
N VAL A 75 3.17 3.82 6.33
CA VAL A 75 3.49 3.85 7.76
C VAL A 75 3.35 5.28 8.27
N LYS A 76 2.70 5.46 9.42
CA LYS A 76 2.59 6.76 10.12
C LYS A 76 3.09 6.59 11.54
N HIS A 77 3.96 7.49 11.99
CA HIS A 77 4.35 7.57 13.39
C HIS A 77 3.23 8.24 14.20
N ILE A 78 2.84 7.63 15.32
CA ILE A 78 1.75 8.10 16.19
C ILE A 78 2.32 8.24 17.60
N SER A 79 2.15 9.41 18.22
CA SER A 79 2.65 9.63 19.57
C SER A 79 1.84 8.84 20.60
N HIS A 80 2.50 8.44 21.69
CA HIS A 80 1.84 7.73 22.80
C HIS A 80 0.63 8.51 23.35
N ASN A 81 0.79 9.81 23.55
CA ASN A 81 -0.29 10.70 23.98
C ASN A 81 -1.49 10.66 23.01
N THR A 82 -1.27 10.52 21.70
CA THR A 82 -2.38 10.39 20.73
C THR A 82 -3.14 9.08 20.92
N ILE A 83 -2.45 8.00 21.27
CA ILE A 83 -3.08 6.70 21.54
C ILE A 83 -3.93 6.82 22.80
N GLU A 84 -3.37 7.34 23.90
CA GLU A 84 -4.11 7.43 25.16
C GLU A 84 -5.31 8.40 25.13
N THR A 85 -5.19 9.52 24.41
CA THR A 85 -6.23 10.56 24.41
C THR A 85 -7.29 10.39 23.32
N LYS A 86 -6.92 9.87 22.14
CA LYS A 86 -7.82 9.84 20.97
C LYS A 86 -8.25 8.44 20.56
N TRP A 87 -7.55 7.40 20.99
CA TRP A 87 -7.94 6.04 20.65
C TRP A 87 -8.96 5.56 21.66
N THR A 88 -10.12 5.21 21.14
CA THR A 88 -11.25 4.76 21.93
C THR A 88 -11.25 3.25 22.00
N VAL A 89 -11.89 2.72 23.04
CA VAL A 89 -12.25 1.30 23.07
C VAL A 89 -13.31 1.03 22.01
N LEU A 90 -13.32 -0.21 21.52
CA LEU A 90 -14.25 -0.63 20.48
C LEU A 90 -15.64 -0.88 21.07
N ASP A 91 -16.69 -0.59 20.31
CA ASP A 91 -18.06 -0.90 20.72
C ASP A 91 -18.29 -2.41 20.87
N GLU A 92 -19.12 -2.81 21.83
CA GLU A 92 -19.36 -4.20 22.21
C GLU A 92 -19.82 -5.05 21.01
N HIS A 93 -20.71 -4.52 20.17
CA HIS A 93 -21.17 -5.23 18.98
C HIS A 93 -20.02 -5.55 18.02
N THR A 94 -19.10 -4.59 17.85
CA THR A 94 -17.95 -4.77 16.99
C THR A 94 -16.91 -5.71 17.62
N GLN A 95 -16.79 -5.72 18.95
CA GLN A 95 -15.93 -6.67 19.65
C GLN A 95 -16.33 -8.12 19.38
N VAL A 96 -17.63 -8.43 19.36
CA VAL A 96 -18.13 -9.77 19.00
C VAL A 96 -17.70 -10.16 17.59
N LYS A 97 -17.74 -9.23 16.63
CA LYS A 97 -17.25 -9.46 15.25
C LYS A 97 -15.76 -9.76 15.22
N VAL A 98 -14.95 -8.98 15.93
CA VAL A 98 -13.50 -9.23 16.02
C VAL A 98 -13.20 -10.60 16.66
N ALA A 99 -13.95 -10.99 17.68
CA ALA A 99 -13.83 -12.33 18.27
C ALA A 99 -14.20 -13.43 17.27
N ALA A 100 -15.19 -13.22 16.41
CA ALA A 100 -15.53 -14.14 15.32
C ALA A 100 -14.40 -14.24 14.28
N ILE A 101 -13.72 -13.13 13.97
CA ILE A 101 -12.54 -13.13 13.09
C ILE A 101 -11.44 -14.01 13.68
N PHE A 102 -11.13 -13.86 14.98
CA PHE A 102 -10.12 -14.71 15.63
C PHE A 102 -10.44 -16.21 15.50
N ARG A 103 -11.71 -16.59 15.60
CA ARG A 103 -12.15 -17.99 15.38
C ARG A 103 -12.02 -18.41 13.92
N SER A 104 -12.34 -17.54 12.97
CA SER A 104 -12.21 -17.86 11.53
C SER A 104 -10.77 -18.12 11.10
N ILE A 105 -9.79 -17.52 11.78
CA ILE A 105 -8.35 -17.71 11.54
C ILE A 105 -7.88 -19.10 12.01
N GLU A 106 -8.64 -19.78 12.87
CA GLU A 106 -8.32 -21.13 13.32
C GLU A 106 -8.36 -22.14 12.17
N LEU A 107 -9.42 -22.09 11.35
CA LEU A 107 -9.65 -23.03 10.25
C LEU A 107 -8.48 -23.15 9.25
N PRO A 108 -7.91 -22.06 8.70
CA PRO A 108 -6.79 -22.16 7.77
C PRO A 108 -5.51 -22.70 8.41
N VAL A 109 -5.29 -22.47 9.71
CA VAL A 109 -4.13 -23.02 10.41
C VAL A 109 -4.27 -24.53 10.58
N LEU A 110 -5.45 -25.01 10.98
CA LEU A 110 -5.74 -26.43 11.10
C LEU A 110 -5.68 -27.16 9.74
N ALA A 111 -6.17 -26.51 8.67
CA ALA A 111 -6.15 -27.06 7.31
C ALA A 111 -4.71 -27.24 6.76
N ARG A 112 -3.74 -26.49 7.28
CA ARG A 112 -2.33 -26.61 6.85
C ARG A 112 -1.65 -27.87 7.38
N HIS A 113 -2.14 -28.45 8.47
CA HIS A 113 -1.54 -29.64 9.08
C HIS A 113 -2.24 -30.91 8.59
N ALA A 114 -1.49 -31.84 8.02
CA ALA A 114 -2.04 -33.13 7.57
C ALA A 114 -2.30 -34.11 8.73
N SER A 115 -1.44 -34.08 9.76
CA SER A 115 -1.52 -34.99 10.91
C SER A 115 -2.49 -34.51 11.99
N GLU A 116 -3.37 -35.38 12.47
CA GLU A 116 -4.35 -35.08 13.53
C GLU A 116 -3.72 -34.63 14.85
N GLN A 117 -2.60 -35.25 15.26
CA GLN A 117 -1.92 -34.87 16.51
C GLN A 117 -1.51 -33.39 16.51
N LYS A 118 -0.94 -32.92 15.40
CA LYS A 118 -0.55 -31.50 15.25
C LYS A 118 -1.76 -30.57 15.15
N LYS A 119 -2.91 -31.05 14.66
CA LYS A 119 -4.16 -30.26 14.67
C LYS A 119 -4.65 -30.04 16.09
N VAL A 120 -4.63 -31.07 16.93
CA VAL A 120 -5.06 -30.97 18.34
C VAL A 120 -4.14 -30.02 19.13
N GLU A 121 -2.82 -30.14 18.95
CA GLU A 121 -1.85 -29.22 19.57
C GLU A 121 -2.05 -27.77 19.10
N ALA A 122 -2.16 -27.56 17.78
CA ALA A 122 -2.40 -26.24 17.20
C ALA A 122 -3.73 -25.66 17.71
N GLN A 123 -4.79 -26.46 17.77
CA GLN A 123 -6.08 -26.05 18.30
C GLN A 123 -6.00 -25.61 19.77
N ALA A 124 -5.30 -26.37 20.62
CA ALA A 124 -5.11 -26.00 22.02
C ALA A 124 -4.38 -24.65 22.17
N ILE A 125 -3.32 -24.46 21.38
CA ILE A 125 -2.56 -23.21 21.37
C ILE A 125 -3.44 -22.06 20.88
N LEU A 126 -4.13 -22.22 19.75
CA LEU A 126 -4.99 -21.20 19.15
C LEU A 126 -6.15 -20.83 20.07
N ALA A 127 -6.77 -21.80 20.74
CA ALA A 127 -7.82 -21.57 21.71
C ALA A 127 -7.33 -20.71 22.89
N SER A 128 -6.11 -20.97 23.38
CA SER A 128 -5.49 -20.18 24.45
C SER A 128 -5.22 -18.72 24.02
N VAL A 129 -4.71 -18.53 22.80
CA VAL A 129 -4.43 -17.21 22.21
C VAL A 129 -5.73 -16.45 22.00
N THR A 130 -6.73 -17.09 21.41
CA THR A 130 -8.05 -16.50 21.15
C THR A 130 -8.69 -16.04 22.44
N ARG A 131 -8.69 -16.88 23.49
CA ARG A 131 -9.22 -16.52 24.82
C ARG A 131 -8.50 -15.31 25.43
N THR A 132 -7.19 -15.23 25.24
CA THR A 132 -6.38 -14.11 25.76
C THR A 132 -6.68 -12.81 25.02
N LEU A 133 -6.78 -12.87 23.69
CA LEU A 133 -7.12 -11.72 22.85
C LEU A 133 -8.54 -11.22 23.13
N THR A 134 -9.53 -12.10 23.22
CA THR A 134 -10.91 -11.72 23.55
C THR A 134 -11.00 -11.03 24.92
N LYS A 135 -10.24 -11.48 25.93
CA LYS A 135 -10.19 -10.83 27.25
C LYS A 135 -9.55 -9.43 27.22
N ARG A 136 -8.64 -9.18 26.29
CA ARG A 136 -7.94 -7.89 26.14
C ARG A 136 -8.72 -6.91 25.28
N LEU A 137 -9.63 -7.40 24.45
CA LEU A 137 -10.37 -6.64 23.45
C LEU A 137 -11.11 -5.41 24.01
N PRO A 138 -11.79 -5.47 25.18
CA PRO A 138 -12.47 -4.29 25.76
C PRO A 138 -11.50 -3.19 26.23
N LYS A 139 -10.23 -3.54 26.47
CA LYS A 139 -9.19 -2.63 26.96
C LYS A 139 -8.19 -2.22 25.88
N MET A 140 -8.34 -2.75 24.67
CA MET A 140 -7.41 -2.48 23.58
C MET A 140 -7.76 -1.13 22.94
N PRO A 141 -6.81 -0.19 22.82
CA PRO A 141 -7.08 1.08 22.17
C PRO A 141 -7.21 0.85 20.66
N PHE A 142 -8.28 1.35 20.05
CA PHE A 142 -8.49 1.31 18.61
C PHE A 142 -8.41 2.72 18.02
N PRO A 143 -7.86 2.87 16.79
CA PRO A 143 -7.89 4.14 16.10
C PRO A 143 -9.33 4.68 16.03
N PRO A 144 -9.58 5.99 16.20
CA PRO A 144 -10.94 6.56 16.26
C PRO A 144 -11.72 6.43 14.94
N LYS A 145 -11.03 6.12 13.84
CA LYS A 145 -11.65 5.84 12.53
C LYS A 145 -12.01 4.36 12.34
N ALA A 146 -11.66 3.50 13.29
CA ALA A 146 -11.99 2.09 13.25
C ALA A 146 -13.49 1.90 13.49
N LYS A 147 -14.27 1.90 12.40
CA LYS A 147 -15.67 1.53 12.37
C LYS A 147 -15.85 0.02 12.22
N GLU A 148 -17.02 -0.44 12.62
CA GLU A 148 -17.50 -1.82 12.48
C GLU A 148 -17.28 -2.42 11.08
N ILE A 149 -17.54 -1.65 10.03
CA ILE A 149 -17.36 -2.07 8.63
C ILE A 149 -15.94 -2.52 8.30
N HIS A 150 -14.92 -2.08 9.04
CA HIS A 150 -13.54 -2.49 8.80
C HIS A 150 -13.23 -3.90 9.32
N PHE A 151 -14.11 -4.47 10.14
CA PHE A 151 -14.00 -5.83 10.68
C PHE A 151 -14.87 -6.83 9.92
N ASP A 152 -15.68 -6.36 8.96
CA ASP A 152 -16.45 -7.21 8.06
C ASP A 152 -15.88 -7.08 6.64
N TYR A 153 -15.14 -8.11 6.22
CA TYR A 153 -14.48 -8.13 4.91
C TYR A 153 -15.48 -7.98 3.76
N GLU A 154 -16.59 -8.71 3.83
CA GLU A 154 -17.59 -8.73 2.76
C GLU A 154 -18.32 -7.39 2.64
N ALA A 155 -18.72 -6.80 3.77
CA ALA A 155 -19.32 -5.47 3.78
C ALA A 155 -18.35 -4.40 3.27
N LEU A 156 -17.07 -4.49 3.66
CA LEU A 156 -16.04 -3.57 3.22
C LEU A 156 -15.79 -3.65 1.71
N VAL A 157 -15.67 -4.86 1.15
CA VAL A 157 -15.47 -5.07 -0.29
C VAL A 157 -16.66 -4.54 -1.10
N LYS A 158 -17.90 -4.80 -0.65
CA LYS A 158 -19.11 -4.27 -1.28
C LYS A 158 -19.12 -2.74 -1.28
N SER A 159 -18.82 -2.12 -0.14
CA SER A 159 -18.74 -0.66 -0.04
C SER A 159 -17.62 -0.09 -0.93
N ASN A 160 -16.47 -0.77 -1.00
CA ASN A 160 -15.36 -0.34 -1.84
C ASN A 160 -15.73 -0.40 -3.33
N ARG A 161 -16.36 -1.49 -3.78
CA ARG A 161 -16.84 -1.66 -5.16
C ARG A 161 -17.86 -0.57 -5.53
N SER A 162 -18.80 -0.25 -4.65
CA SER A 162 -19.75 0.86 -4.85
C SER A 162 -19.05 2.21 -4.97
N LEU A 163 -18.05 2.48 -4.12
CA LEU A 163 -17.24 3.70 -4.19
C LEU A 163 -16.44 3.78 -5.50
N GLN A 164 -15.83 2.67 -5.91
CA GLN A 164 -15.08 2.59 -7.17
C GLN A 164 -15.97 2.80 -8.40
N GLN A 165 -17.18 2.24 -8.41
CA GLN A 165 -18.15 2.46 -9.49
C GLN A 165 -18.53 3.93 -9.61
N ARG A 166 -18.85 4.59 -8.48
CA ARG A 166 -19.17 6.02 -8.45
C ARG A 166 -17.99 6.88 -8.88
N LEU A 167 -16.79 6.58 -8.38
CA LEU A 167 -15.57 7.28 -8.76
C LEU A 167 -15.31 7.15 -10.26
N THR A 168 -15.42 5.94 -10.81
CA THR A 168 -15.23 5.67 -12.24
C THR A 168 -16.25 6.39 -13.10
N ALA A 169 -17.54 6.36 -12.73
CA ALA A 169 -18.59 7.08 -13.43
C ALA A 169 -18.34 8.60 -13.43
N SER A 170 -17.99 9.17 -12.27
CA SER A 170 -17.66 10.59 -12.14
C SER A 170 -16.43 10.97 -12.97
N THR A 171 -15.37 10.18 -12.94
CA THR A 171 -14.15 10.45 -13.73
C THR A 171 -14.42 10.40 -15.22
N LYS A 172 -15.22 9.44 -15.70
CA LYS A 172 -15.63 9.36 -17.10
C LYS A 172 -16.46 10.57 -17.52
N ALA A 173 -17.47 10.94 -16.73
CA ALA A 173 -18.28 12.12 -17.00
C ALA A 173 -17.44 13.40 -17.07
N SER A 174 -16.49 13.59 -16.14
CA SER A 174 -15.57 14.74 -16.18
C SER A 174 -14.65 14.72 -17.41
N ALA A 175 -14.19 13.55 -17.85
CA ALA A 175 -13.36 13.44 -19.05
C ALA A 175 -14.15 13.76 -20.33
N GLU A 176 -15.39 13.27 -20.44
CA GLU A 176 -16.28 13.55 -21.57
C GLU A 176 -16.60 15.06 -21.67
N LEU A 177 -16.97 15.68 -20.55
CA LEU A 177 -17.22 17.12 -20.50
C LEU A 177 -15.96 17.94 -20.81
N GLY A 178 -14.80 17.51 -20.31
CA GLY A 178 -13.52 18.14 -20.62
C GLY A 178 -13.21 18.12 -22.12
N ASN A 179 -13.44 16.98 -22.78
CA ASN A 179 -13.25 16.86 -24.22
C ASN A 179 -14.22 17.76 -25.01
N GLU A 180 -15.48 17.83 -24.58
CA GLU A 180 -16.48 18.68 -25.23
C GLU A 180 -16.14 20.17 -25.09
N VAL A 181 -15.69 20.60 -23.91
CA VAL A 181 -15.21 21.97 -23.69
C VAL A 181 -14.04 22.30 -24.60
N GLU A 182 -13.06 21.41 -24.74
CA GLU A 182 -11.92 21.64 -25.64
C GLU A 182 -12.34 21.71 -27.10
N LYS A 183 -13.26 20.84 -27.53
CA LYS A 183 -13.83 20.89 -28.89
C LYS A 183 -14.54 22.23 -29.15
N GLN A 184 -15.36 22.69 -28.20
CA GLN A 184 -16.09 23.95 -28.33
C GLN A 184 -15.15 25.16 -28.35
N LYS A 185 -14.08 25.16 -27.55
CA LYS A 185 -13.06 26.21 -27.60
C LYS A 185 -12.35 26.29 -28.95
N LEU A 186 -12.04 25.14 -29.55
CA LEU A 186 -11.42 25.10 -30.88
C LEU A 186 -12.37 25.63 -31.97
N ALA A 187 -13.65 25.25 -31.90
CA ALA A 187 -14.66 25.77 -32.81
C ALA A 187 -14.82 27.30 -32.69
N LEU A 188 -14.92 27.80 -31.46
CA LEU A 188 -14.98 29.24 -31.19
C LEU A 188 -13.74 29.99 -31.69
N ALA A 189 -12.54 29.43 -31.53
CA ALA A 189 -11.33 30.05 -32.04
C ALA A 189 -11.33 30.16 -33.58
N SER A 190 -11.84 29.14 -34.27
CA SER A 190 -12.00 29.15 -35.73
C SER A 190 -13.01 30.21 -36.17
N GLU A 191 -14.19 30.25 -35.52
CA GLU A 191 -15.25 31.24 -35.80
C GLU A 191 -14.76 32.68 -35.55
N GLN A 192 -13.99 32.89 -34.49
CA GLN A 192 -13.38 34.19 -34.20
C GLN A 192 -12.36 34.61 -35.26
N GLN A 193 -11.53 33.68 -35.74
CA GLN A 193 -10.58 33.97 -36.80
C GLN A 193 -11.28 34.33 -38.12
N GLU A 194 -12.31 33.56 -38.50
CA GLU A 194 -13.12 33.86 -39.69
C GLU A 194 -13.81 35.21 -39.60
N LEU A 195 -14.29 35.59 -38.41
CA LEU A 195 -14.92 36.89 -38.19
C LEU A 195 -13.92 38.04 -38.31
N GLU A 196 -12.72 37.89 -37.77
CA GLU A 196 -11.62 38.87 -37.91
C GLU A 196 -11.25 39.06 -39.39
N GLU A 197 -11.11 37.97 -40.16
CA GLU A 197 -10.85 38.02 -41.59
C GLU A 197 -11.95 38.77 -42.38
N LEU A 198 -13.22 38.60 -41.99
CA LEU A 198 -14.34 39.32 -42.61
C LEU A 198 -14.36 40.80 -42.23
N GLU A 199 -14.06 41.14 -40.97
CA GLU A 199 -13.98 42.54 -40.51
C GLU A 199 -12.84 43.31 -41.19
N GLU A 200 -11.71 42.66 -41.47
CA GLU A 200 -10.61 43.27 -42.23
C GLU A 200 -10.95 43.53 -43.71
N SER A 201 -11.95 42.83 -44.25
CA SER A 201 -12.36 42.92 -45.67
C SER A 201 -13.41 43.99 -45.98
N VAL A 202 -13.89 44.72 -44.95
CA VAL A 202 -14.91 45.78 -45.03
C VAL A 202 -14.30 47.16 -44.85
#